data_AF-A0A958XXL4-F1
#
_entry.id   AF-A0A958XXL4-F1
#
_cell.length_a   1.000
_cell.length_b   1.000
_cell.length_c   1.000
_cell.angle_alpha   90.00
_cell.angle_beta   90.00
_cell.angle_gamma   90.00
#
_symmetry.space_group_name_H-M   'P 1'
#
loop_
_entity.id
_entity.type
_entity.pdbx_description
1 polymer ?
#
loop_
_entity_poly.entity_id
_entity_poly.type
_entity_poly.pdbx_seq_one_letter_code
_entity_poly.pdbx_strand_id
1 'polypeptide(L)'
;MEVNALPQSQTPEANNAGSFNLQNILLLLSALCIAGWFYVSGTRNAAEEVPAQSASLASIGDNRPGAVNEAITGKSTQTVSQLVNDALAFKALLTTTQQTTLQQNYTASLARKWSNLPCGSNCRNGIQFGTLTSAQLAAAHQVIRDALGTSDDDGYAEFYQMNLAEAYLHANGGGNGYDSTLRWIAFLNTPSTTGAWMLQFGGHHYAANIAFNNGHVIGATPFFMGVEPKSFSWNATAYAPLNDERDALADMLASLSSSQLSTAKLSTTFSDCTMVPGETNGGNGNFPSTKLGVACNTFSAAQKDLVLAAIQHYVGDMDSATAAAVMQVYTDEIDGTYVAYTGNGTSGNAASFLVSNSNYVRIDGPTVWVEFSCQNGVVISGQIHYHTVWRDHSHDYGLDLTGPAIDVTSSTGVAQPERTIPLTVFPNPATGTISINLPVTAKDATVTVINSATGQAMIQTHHLNGATIDYDISRLPKGAYILKVREAGAVYIGKVSRQ
;
A
#
# COMPACT_ATOMS: atom_id res chain seq x y z
N MET A 1 51.92 69.17 -4.10
CA MET A 1 51.31 69.60 -5.37
C MET A 1 50.80 68.36 -6.07
N GLU A 2 49.48 68.27 -6.17
CA GLU A 2 48.66 67.88 -7.34
C GLU A 2 49.21 66.86 -8.36
N VAL A 3 48.60 65.67 -8.52
CA VAL A 3 47.39 65.23 -9.28
C VAL A 3 47.75 64.63 -10.66
N ASN A 4 47.02 63.56 -11.01
CA ASN A 4 46.61 63.07 -12.34
C ASN A 4 47.28 61.76 -12.80
N ALA A 5 46.64 60.86 -13.54
CA ALA A 5 45.24 60.52 -13.87
C ALA A 5 45.33 59.25 -14.77
N LEU A 6 44.24 58.49 -14.85
CA LEU A 6 44.03 57.35 -15.75
C LEU A 6 44.18 57.70 -17.25
N PRO A 7 44.20 56.68 -18.13
CA PRO A 7 43.47 56.79 -19.39
C PRO A 7 42.50 55.63 -19.67
N GLN A 8 41.41 55.99 -20.35
CA GLN A 8 40.36 55.16 -20.94
C GLN A 8 40.73 54.61 -22.33
N SER A 9 40.14 53.44 -22.65
CA SER A 9 39.55 52.95 -23.92
C SER A 9 40.08 53.38 -25.30
N GLN A 10 40.18 52.41 -26.23
CA GLN A 10 39.30 52.31 -27.41
C GLN A 10 39.47 50.95 -28.16
N THR A 11 38.33 50.38 -28.57
CA THR A 11 38.09 49.26 -29.52
C THR A 11 38.18 49.74 -30.99
N PRO A 12 38.26 48.90 -32.06
CA PRO A 12 37.05 48.25 -32.63
C PRO A 12 37.26 46.90 -33.41
N GLU A 13 36.18 46.08 -33.50
CA GLU A 13 35.55 45.53 -34.74
C GLU A 13 36.01 44.09 -35.13
N ALA A 14 35.21 43.19 -35.72
CA ALA A 14 33.79 42.86 -35.77
C ALA A 14 33.63 41.57 -36.64
N ASN A 15 32.50 40.87 -36.48
CA ASN A 15 31.74 40.06 -37.46
C ASN A 15 31.53 38.55 -37.23
N ASN A 16 30.27 38.27 -36.81
CA ASN A 16 29.26 37.36 -37.38
C ASN A 16 29.51 35.84 -37.40
N ALA A 17 28.55 34.95 -37.12
CA ALA A 17 27.12 35.02 -36.77
C ALA A 17 26.64 33.58 -36.44
N GLY A 18 25.56 33.42 -35.66
CA GLY A 18 24.81 32.14 -35.62
C GLY A 18 23.93 31.87 -34.40
N SER A 19 22.68 32.34 -34.45
CA SER A 19 21.46 31.90 -33.73
C SER A 19 21.41 31.96 -32.18
N PHE A 20 20.65 32.95 -31.70
CA PHE A 20 20.02 32.98 -30.38
C PHE A 20 18.76 32.09 -30.34
N ASN A 21 18.54 31.38 -29.22
CA ASN A 21 17.18 31.13 -28.75
C ASN A 21 17.14 31.33 -27.22
N LEU A 22 16.32 32.29 -26.79
CA LEU A 22 16.10 32.66 -25.40
C LEU A 22 15.18 31.63 -24.73
N GLN A 23 15.63 31.00 -23.63
CA GLN A 23 14.73 30.51 -22.57
C GLN A 23 15.55 30.02 -21.37
N ASN A 24 15.80 30.94 -20.44
CA ASN A 24 15.89 30.65 -19.01
C ASN A 24 15.37 31.90 -18.31
N ILE A 25 14.67 31.69 -17.18
CA ILE A 25 13.97 32.66 -16.30
C ILE A 25 12.44 32.63 -16.46
N LEU A 26 11.78 31.70 -15.74
CA LEU A 26 10.86 32.05 -14.65
C LEU A 26 10.46 30.80 -13.84
N LEU A 27 10.97 30.72 -12.62
CA LEU A 27 10.33 30.01 -11.50
C LEU A 27 9.17 30.87 -10.97
N LEU A 28 8.18 30.21 -10.37
CA LEU A 28 7.00 30.73 -9.66
C LEU A 28 5.83 31.21 -10.53
N LEU A 29 4.73 30.44 -10.54
CA LEU A 29 3.38 30.89 -10.14
C LEU A 29 2.29 29.82 -10.42
N SER A 30 1.67 29.38 -9.32
CA SER A 30 0.22 29.15 -9.10
C SER A 30 -0.63 28.41 -10.13
N ALA A 31 -1.29 27.36 -9.63
CA ALA A 31 -2.53 26.80 -10.14
C ALA A 31 -3.56 27.90 -10.48
N LEU A 32 -4.00 27.92 -11.75
CA LEU A 32 -5.23 28.58 -12.17
C LEU A 32 -5.96 27.61 -13.10
N CYS A 33 -7.00 26.95 -12.58
CA CYS A 33 -8.02 26.35 -13.43
C CYS A 33 -8.99 27.45 -13.88
N ILE A 34 -9.15 27.58 -15.19
CA ILE A 34 -10.06 28.53 -15.83
C ILE A 34 -11.50 28.04 -15.65
N ALA A 35 -12.28 28.73 -14.83
CA ALA A 35 -13.73 28.60 -14.81
C ALA A 35 -14.32 29.45 -15.95
N GLY A 36 -14.84 28.80 -16.99
CA GLY A 36 -15.61 29.45 -18.04
C GLY A 36 -16.99 29.85 -17.54
N TRP A 37 -17.24 31.15 -17.38
CA TRP A 37 -18.55 31.72 -17.11
C TRP A 37 -19.41 31.69 -18.39
N PHE A 38 -20.58 31.07 -18.32
CA PHE A 38 -21.69 31.40 -19.20
C PHE A 38 -22.78 32.11 -18.38
N TYR A 39 -22.95 33.39 -18.70
CA TYR A 39 -24.03 34.25 -18.22
C TYR A 39 -25.26 33.98 -19.08
N VAL A 40 -26.36 33.48 -18.49
CA VAL A 40 -27.69 33.57 -19.11
C VAL A 40 -28.64 34.20 -18.08
N SER A 41 -29.10 35.39 -18.42
CA SER A 41 -30.16 36.13 -17.75
C SER A 41 -31.53 35.46 -17.93
N GLY A 42 -32.33 35.37 -16.87
CA GLY A 42 -33.73 34.95 -16.98
C GLY A 42 -34.48 34.90 -15.64
N THR A 43 -35.16 36.01 -15.36
CA THR A 43 -36.28 36.28 -14.41
C THR A 43 -36.89 35.14 -13.57
N ARG A 44 -37.10 35.45 -12.27
CA ARG A 44 -37.95 34.74 -11.31
C ARG A 44 -39.41 34.68 -11.79
N ASN A 45 -40.08 33.54 -11.54
CA ASN A 45 -41.50 33.48 -11.23
C ASN A 45 -41.84 32.23 -10.39
N ALA A 46 -42.97 32.36 -9.68
CA ALA A 46 -43.39 31.59 -8.52
C ALA A 46 -43.86 30.14 -8.79
N ALA A 47 -44.07 29.44 -7.67
CA ALA A 47 -44.47 28.05 -7.52
C ALA A 47 -45.76 27.63 -8.24
N GLU A 48 -45.79 26.38 -8.70
CA GLU A 48 -46.98 25.55 -8.85
C GLU A 48 -46.60 24.06 -8.65
N GLU A 49 -47.30 23.38 -7.74
CA GLU A 49 -47.29 21.93 -7.58
C GLU A 49 -48.09 21.27 -8.71
N VAL A 50 -47.53 20.25 -9.36
CA VAL A 50 -48.27 19.36 -10.29
C VAL A 50 -47.79 17.90 -10.06
N PRO A 51 -48.69 16.91 -9.97
CA PRO A 51 -48.40 15.61 -9.39
C PRO A 51 -47.66 14.66 -10.33
N ALA A 52 -46.94 13.71 -9.72
CA ALA A 52 -46.17 12.67 -10.36
C ALA A 52 -47.00 11.82 -11.35
N GLN A 53 -46.53 11.77 -12.60
CA GLN A 53 -46.95 10.76 -13.57
C GLN A 53 -45.74 9.89 -13.92
N SER A 54 -45.87 8.60 -13.63
CA SER A 54 -44.89 7.56 -13.88
C SER A 54 -44.71 7.32 -15.38
N ALA A 55 -43.56 7.71 -15.91
CA ALA A 55 -43.08 7.25 -17.20
C ALA A 55 -41.90 6.29 -16.96
N SER A 56 -42.09 5.02 -17.32
CA SER A 56 -41.05 4.00 -17.30
C SER A 56 -39.97 4.34 -18.31
N LEU A 57 -38.84 4.86 -17.83
CA LEU A 57 -37.59 4.94 -18.58
C LEU A 57 -36.86 3.61 -18.43
N ALA A 58 -36.53 2.98 -19.56
CA ALA A 58 -35.62 1.84 -19.60
C ALA A 58 -34.30 2.23 -18.94
N SER A 59 -33.90 1.49 -17.90
CA SER A 59 -32.69 1.76 -17.12
C SER A 59 -31.44 1.57 -17.99
N ILE A 60 -30.78 2.66 -18.34
CA ILE A 60 -29.33 2.63 -18.57
C ILE A 60 -28.75 2.40 -17.17
N GLY A 61 -28.12 1.24 -16.96
CA GLY A 61 -27.69 0.78 -15.63
C GLY A 61 -26.82 1.82 -14.92
N ASP A 62 -27.21 2.21 -13.72
CA ASP A 62 -26.35 2.98 -12.83
C ASP A 62 -25.21 2.08 -12.36
N ASN A 63 -24.00 2.33 -12.87
CA ASN A 63 -22.78 1.59 -12.52
C ASN A 63 -22.13 2.11 -11.23
N ARG A 64 -22.77 3.04 -10.51
CA ARG A 64 -22.29 3.48 -9.20
C ARG A 64 -22.44 2.33 -8.20
N PRO A 65 -21.51 2.20 -7.24
CA PRO A 65 -21.60 1.20 -6.19
C PRO A 65 -22.89 1.40 -5.37
N GLY A 66 -23.91 0.59 -5.66
CA GLY A 66 -24.98 0.27 -4.71
C GLY A 66 -24.44 -0.65 -3.63
N ALA A 67 -25.15 -0.74 -2.50
CA ALA A 67 -24.78 -1.61 -1.38
C ALA A 67 -24.75 -3.09 -1.82
N VAL A 68 -23.60 -3.58 -2.25
CA VAL A 68 -23.30 -5.00 -2.31
C VAL A 68 -23.04 -5.45 -0.88
N ASN A 69 -24.12 -5.84 -0.20
CA ASN A 69 -24.03 -6.62 1.03
C ASN A 69 -23.66 -8.05 0.65
N GLU A 70 -22.38 -8.30 0.40
CA GLU A 70 -21.84 -9.65 0.42
C GLU A 70 -21.03 -9.82 1.69
N ALA A 71 -21.53 -10.68 2.59
CA ALA A 71 -20.84 -11.03 3.82
C ALA A 71 -19.55 -11.78 3.46
N ILE A 72 -18.42 -11.09 3.59
CA ILE A 72 -17.10 -11.71 3.49
C ILE A 72 -16.93 -12.59 4.74
N THR A 73 -17.05 -13.90 4.55
CA THR A 73 -16.77 -14.89 5.61
C THR A 73 -15.49 -15.63 5.25
N GLY A 74 -14.38 -15.21 5.89
CA GLY A 74 -13.15 -15.99 6.00
C GLY A 74 -11.95 -15.47 5.20
N LYS A 75 -10.79 -15.43 5.88
CA LYS A 75 -9.46 -15.24 5.27
C LYS A 75 -9.15 -16.43 4.35
N SER A 76 -9.51 -16.38 3.07
CA SER A 76 -8.99 -17.34 2.08
C SER A 76 -7.72 -16.79 1.46
N THR A 77 -6.62 -17.53 1.54
CA THR A 77 -5.43 -17.30 0.71
C THR A 77 -5.80 -17.49 -0.76
N GLN A 78 -6.17 -16.41 -1.44
CA GLN A 78 -6.42 -16.44 -2.87
C GLN A 78 -5.08 -16.65 -3.58
N THR A 79 -4.98 -17.69 -4.39
CA THR A 79 -3.74 -18.00 -5.11
C THR A 79 -3.66 -17.17 -6.39
N VAL A 80 -2.43 -16.85 -6.86
CA VAL A 80 -2.22 -16.23 -8.18
C VAL A 80 -2.91 -17.02 -9.30
N SER A 81 -3.05 -18.34 -9.16
CA SER A 81 -3.80 -19.17 -10.12
C SER A 81 -5.29 -18.83 -10.18
N GLN A 82 -5.93 -18.53 -9.05
CA GLN A 82 -7.33 -18.10 -9.01
C GLN A 82 -7.48 -16.72 -9.67
N LEU A 83 -6.63 -15.77 -9.29
CA LEU A 83 -6.59 -14.44 -9.91
C LEU A 83 -6.43 -14.52 -11.44
N VAL A 84 -5.54 -15.38 -11.94
CA VAL A 84 -5.37 -15.57 -13.39
C VAL A 84 -6.64 -16.12 -14.04
N ASN A 85 -7.32 -17.07 -13.41
CA ASN A 85 -8.58 -17.61 -13.94
C ASN A 85 -9.66 -16.53 -14.02
N ASP A 86 -9.83 -15.75 -12.96
CA ASP A 86 -10.85 -14.69 -12.91
C ASP A 86 -10.51 -13.52 -13.84
N ALA A 87 -9.22 -13.20 -14.01
CA ALA A 87 -8.76 -12.22 -15.00
C ALA A 87 -9.09 -12.64 -16.44
N LEU A 88 -8.88 -13.92 -16.77
CA LEU A 88 -9.23 -14.46 -18.08
C LEU A 88 -10.74 -14.56 -18.28
N ALA A 89 -11.50 -14.89 -17.24
CA ALA A 89 -12.96 -14.91 -17.26
C ALA A 89 -13.53 -13.50 -17.48
N PHE A 90 -13.02 -12.49 -16.78
CA PHE A 90 -13.37 -11.08 -17.00
C PHE A 90 -13.09 -10.66 -18.45
N LYS A 91 -11.88 -10.94 -18.96
CA LYS A 91 -11.52 -10.63 -20.34
C LYS A 91 -12.46 -11.31 -21.35
N ALA A 92 -12.90 -12.53 -21.10
CA ALA A 92 -13.82 -13.26 -21.98
C ALA A 92 -15.22 -12.64 -22.07
N LEU A 93 -15.66 -11.87 -21.05
CA LEU A 93 -16.93 -11.14 -21.08
C LEU A 93 -16.87 -9.86 -21.93
N LEU A 94 -15.68 -9.42 -22.33
CA LEU A 94 -15.46 -8.16 -23.06
C LEU A 94 -15.56 -8.37 -24.58
N THR A 95 -16.04 -7.34 -25.28
CA THR A 95 -15.93 -7.26 -26.75
C THR A 95 -14.47 -7.21 -27.19
N THR A 96 -14.17 -7.56 -28.45
CA THR A 96 -12.79 -7.51 -28.98
C THR A 96 -12.14 -6.13 -28.79
N THR A 97 -12.87 -5.05 -29.01
CA THR A 97 -12.37 -3.68 -28.77
C THR A 97 -12.06 -3.43 -27.31
N GLN A 98 -12.95 -3.82 -26.39
CA GLN A 98 -12.70 -3.69 -24.95
C GLN A 98 -11.51 -4.56 -24.50
N GLN A 99 -11.33 -5.77 -25.07
CA GLN A 99 -10.18 -6.62 -24.79
C GLN A 99 -8.85 -5.97 -25.23
N THR A 100 -8.82 -5.30 -26.38
CA THR A 100 -7.64 -4.53 -26.84
C THR A 100 -7.33 -3.33 -25.94
N THR A 101 -8.36 -2.68 -25.40
CA THR A 101 -8.17 -1.58 -24.43
C THR A 101 -7.67 -2.10 -23.08
N LEU A 102 -8.24 -3.20 -22.59
CA LEU A 102 -7.88 -3.86 -21.33
C LEU A 102 -6.44 -4.38 -21.35
N GLN A 103 -6.08 -5.13 -22.39
CA GLN A 103 -4.80 -5.84 -22.45
C GLN A 103 -3.84 -5.22 -23.47
N GLN A 104 -2.69 -4.76 -22.99
CA GLN A 104 -1.63 -4.18 -23.79
C GLN A 104 -0.32 -4.94 -23.55
N ASN A 105 0.65 -4.84 -24.46
CA ASN A 105 1.97 -5.43 -24.21
C ASN A 105 2.72 -4.58 -23.17
N TYR A 106 3.41 -5.23 -22.24
CA TYR A 106 4.20 -4.54 -21.23
C TYR A 106 5.27 -3.65 -21.88
N THR A 107 5.37 -2.43 -21.39
CA THR A 107 6.55 -1.57 -21.53
C THR A 107 6.75 -0.82 -20.22
N ALA A 108 7.98 -0.46 -19.88
CA ALA A 108 8.25 0.36 -18.69
C ALA A 108 7.48 1.71 -18.72
N SER A 109 7.22 2.25 -19.91
CA SER A 109 6.41 3.46 -20.06
C SER A 109 4.94 3.23 -19.71
N LEU A 110 4.35 2.11 -20.11
CA LEU A 110 2.96 1.78 -19.75
C LEU A 110 2.87 1.43 -18.25
N ALA A 111 3.82 0.67 -17.70
CA ALA A 111 3.85 0.38 -16.26
C ALA A 111 3.84 1.66 -15.41
N ARG A 112 4.56 2.70 -15.85
CA ARG A 112 4.62 4.00 -15.16
C ARG A 112 3.48 4.95 -15.52
N LYS A 113 2.54 4.54 -16.36
CA LYS A 113 1.41 5.37 -16.82
C LYS A 113 0.19 5.21 -15.90
N TRP A 114 0.27 5.88 -14.76
CA TRP A 114 -0.84 6.08 -13.83
C TRP A 114 -0.77 7.52 -13.29
N SER A 115 -1.85 7.99 -12.65
CA SER A 115 -1.89 9.34 -12.09
C SER A 115 -2.95 9.43 -11.00
N ASN A 116 -2.62 10.16 -9.93
CA ASN A 116 -3.56 10.54 -8.87
C ASN A 116 -4.49 11.70 -9.28
N LEU A 117 -4.19 12.44 -10.35
CA LEU A 117 -4.91 13.64 -10.78
C LEU A 117 -6.20 13.31 -11.56
N PRO A 118 -7.21 14.21 -11.61
CA PRO A 118 -8.45 14.00 -12.36
C PRO A 118 -8.26 14.21 -13.89
N CYS A 119 -7.38 13.42 -14.51
CA CYS A 119 -6.92 13.58 -15.91
C CYS A 119 -7.57 12.64 -16.93
N GLY A 120 -8.62 11.89 -16.55
CA GLY A 120 -9.33 10.96 -17.44
C GLY A 120 -8.46 9.85 -18.04
N SER A 121 -8.79 9.39 -19.25
CA SER A 121 -8.14 8.22 -19.89
C SER A 121 -6.74 8.51 -20.47
N ASN A 122 -6.40 9.78 -20.75
CA ASN A 122 -5.13 10.10 -21.44
C ASN A 122 -3.89 9.73 -20.60
N CYS A 123 -4.02 9.80 -19.28
CA CYS A 123 -2.96 9.54 -18.32
C CYS A 123 -3.02 8.13 -17.70
N ARG A 124 -3.87 7.23 -18.23
CA ARG A 124 -4.10 5.89 -17.67
C ARG A 124 -4.04 4.82 -18.76
N ASN A 125 -3.91 3.57 -18.33
CA ASN A 125 -4.07 2.39 -19.16
C ASN A 125 -5.43 1.75 -18.91
N GLY A 126 -5.84 0.86 -19.82
CA GLY A 126 -6.95 -0.04 -19.56
C GLY A 126 -8.33 0.55 -19.83
N ILE A 127 -9.34 -0.23 -19.44
CA ILE A 127 -10.74 0.06 -19.68
C ILE A 127 -11.36 0.76 -18.47
N GLN A 128 -12.16 1.79 -18.75
CA GLN A 128 -12.86 2.56 -17.71
C GLN A 128 -14.10 1.81 -17.22
N PHE A 129 -14.31 1.74 -15.91
CA PHE A 129 -15.45 1.06 -15.26
C PHE A 129 -16.80 1.58 -15.76
N GLY A 130 -16.94 2.89 -15.96
CA GLY A 130 -18.15 3.50 -16.53
C GLY A 130 -18.55 2.98 -17.92
N THR A 131 -17.66 2.28 -18.63
CA THR A 131 -17.93 1.69 -19.95
C THR A 131 -18.28 0.20 -19.91
N LEU A 132 -18.23 -0.42 -18.72
CA LEU A 132 -18.55 -1.83 -18.52
C LEU A 132 -20.04 -2.02 -18.31
N THR A 133 -20.57 -3.16 -18.76
CA THR A 133 -21.89 -3.64 -18.30
C THR A 133 -21.79 -4.08 -16.84
N SER A 134 -22.92 -4.21 -16.14
CA SER A 134 -22.93 -4.64 -14.72
C SER A 134 -22.24 -6.00 -14.50
N ALA A 135 -22.41 -6.96 -15.43
CA ALA A 135 -21.73 -8.26 -15.35
C ALA A 135 -20.21 -8.15 -15.56
N GLN A 136 -19.77 -7.30 -16.49
CA GLN A 136 -18.35 -7.04 -16.71
C GLN A 136 -17.73 -6.30 -15.52
N LEU A 137 -18.43 -5.32 -14.94
CA LEU A 137 -18.00 -4.58 -13.76
C LEU A 137 -17.86 -5.51 -12.55
N ALA A 138 -18.85 -6.37 -12.29
CA ALA A 138 -18.77 -7.35 -11.22
C ALA A 138 -17.55 -8.27 -11.36
N ALA A 139 -17.25 -8.73 -12.58
CA ALA A 139 -16.06 -9.53 -12.86
C ALA A 139 -14.75 -8.73 -12.69
N ALA A 140 -14.70 -7.46 -13.08
CA ALA A 140 -13.54 -6.60 -12.83
C ALA A 140 -13.28 -6.41 -11.33
N HIS A 141 -14.34 -6.19 -10.54
CA HIS A 141 -14.23 -6.11 -9.08
C HIS A 141 -13.79 -7.45 -8.45
N GLN A 142 -14.17 -8.59 -9.04
CA GLN A 142 -13.66 -9.89 -8.58
C GLN A 142 -12.15 -10.00 -8.77
N VAL A 143 -11.63 -9.65 -9.95
CA VAL A 143 -10.18 -9.62 -10.19
C VAL A 143 -9.44 -8.76 -9.18
N ILE A 144 -10.00 -7.60 -8.80
CA ILE A 144 -9.40 -6.73 -7.79
C ILE A 144 -9.47 -7.36 -6.39
N ARG A 145 -10.59 -8.00 -6.04
CA ARG A 145 -10.71 -8.78 -4.78
C ARG A 145 -9.70 -9.90 -4.69
N ASP A 146 -9.34 -10.53 -5.80
CA ASP A 146 -8.39 -11.65 -5.80
C ASP A 146 -6.94 -11.18 -5.76
N ALA A 147 -6.68 -9.96 -6.22
CA ALA A 147 -5.37 -9.33 -6.18
C ALA A 147 -5.07 -8.62 -4.86
N LEU A 148 -6.10 -8.20 -4.13
CA LEU A 148 -6.00 -7.54 -2.83
C LEU A 148 -6.36 -8.49 -1.69
N GLY A 149 -5.99 -8.10 -0.47
CA GLY A 149 -6.47 -8.72 0.76
C GLY A 149 -7.97 -8.51 0.97
N THR A 150 -8.55 -9.38 1.79
CA THR A 150 -9.95 -9.29 2.22
C THR A 150 -10.06 -9.11 3.73
N SER A 151 -9.05 -8.50 4.35
CA SER A 151 -9.13 -8.08 5.74
C SER A 151 -10.22 -7.01 5.90
N ASP A 152 -10.78 -6.90 7.10
CA ASP A 152 -11.72 -5.82 7.39
C ASP A 152 -10.97 -4.48 7.29
N ASP A 153 -11.59 -3.50 6.64
CA ASP A 153 -11.07 -2.14 6.38
C ASP A 153 -9.79 -2.00 5.53
N ASP A 154 -9.02 -3.07 5.26
CA ASP A 154 -7.92 -3.08 4.30
C ASP A 154 -8.31 -3.70 2.93
N GLY A 155 -7.40 -3.61 1.97
CA GLY A 155 -7.43 -4.31 0.69
C GLY A 155 -8.61 -3.91 -0.18
N TYR A 156 -9.45 -4.88 -0.56
CA TYR A 156 -10.61 -4.57 -1.38
C TYR A 156 -11.65 -3.71 -0.65
N ALA A 157 -11.79 -3.86 0.68
CA ALA A 157 -12.71 -3.05 1.45
C ALA A 157 -12.32 -1.58 1.35
N GLU A 158 -11.03 -1.28 1.52
CA GLU A 158 -10.51 0.07 1.39
C GLU A 158 -10.66 0.64 -0.03
N PHE A 159 -10.30 -0.14 -1.07
CA PHE A 159 -10.53 0.26 -2.47
C PHE A 159 -12.00 0.62 -2.73
N TYR A 160 -12.94 -0.14 -2.18
CA TYR A 160 -14.36 0.14 -2.28
C TYR A 160 -14.73 1.45 -1.58
N GLN A 161 -14.22 1.69 -0.37
CA GLN A 161 -14.43 2.96 0.35
C GLN A 161 -13.86 4.16 -0.42
N MET A 162 -12.70 4.02 -1.08
CA MET A 162 -12.14 5.06 -1.95
C MET A 162 -13.04 5.36 -3.16
N ASN A 163 -13.69 4.35 -3.72
CA ASN A 163 -14.68 4.57 -4.79
C ASN A 163 -15.91 5.32 -4.27
N LEU A 164 -16.35 5.03 -3.04
CA LEU A 164 -17.42 5.79 -2.40
C LEU A 164 -17.02 7.24 -2.13
N ALA A 165 -15.77 7.51 -1.76
CA ALA A 165 -15.26 8.86 -1.58
C ALA A 165 -15.38 9.68 -2.88
N GLU A 166 -15.08 9.08 -4.03
CA GLU A 166 -15.27 9.77 -5.32
C GLU A 166 -16.74 9.99 -5.69
N ALA A 167 -17.62 9.05 -5.37
CA ALA A 167 -19.07 9.27 -5.52
C ALA A 167 -19.55 10.42 -4.60
N TYR A 168 -18.97 10.53 -3.41
CA TYR A 168 -19.23 11.64 -2.50
C TYR A 168 -18.73 12.96 -3.09
N LEU A 169 -17.51 13.03 -3.62
CA LEU A 169 -16.97 14.21 -4.30
C LEU A 169 -17.84 14.64 -5.48
N HIS A 170 -18.28 13.68 -6.29
CA HIS A 170 -19.21 13.91 -7.39
C HIS A 170 -20.45 14.69 -6.93
N ALA A 171 -21.09 14.17 -5.88
CA ALA A 171 -22.33 14.70 -5.33
C ALA A 171 -22.16 16.05 -4.60
N ASN A 172 -20.93 16.38 -4.17
CA ASN A 172 -20.62 17.53 -3.33
C ASN A 172 -19.74 18.59 -4.02
N GLY A 173 -19.92 18.77 -5.33
CA GLY A 173 -19.34 19.89 -6.07
C GLY A 173 -18.16 19.56 -6.99
N GLY A 174 -17.69 18.31 -6.99
CA GLY A 174 -16.66 17.85 -7.92
C GLY A 174 -17.19 17.67 -9.36
N GLY A 175 -18.46 17.27 -9.50
CA GLY A 175 -19.08 17.06 -10.81
C GLY A 175 -18.41 15.93 -11.61
N ASN A 176 -18.45 15.99 -12.94
CA ASN A 176 -18.03 14.88 -13.81
C ASN A 176 -16.52 14.58 -13.81
N GLY A 177 -15.70 15.39 -13.13
CA GLY A 177 -14.27 15.12 -12.96
C GLY A 177 -13.94 14.13 -11.84
N TYR A 178 -14.91 13.90 -10.94
CA TYR A 178 -14.79 13.06 -9.75
C TYR A 178 -16.01 12.13 -9.72
N ASP A 179 -15.82 10.82 -9.85
CA ASP A 179 -16.91 9.84 -9.85
C ASP A 179 -16.35 8.44 -9.64
N SER A 180 -17.08 7.59 -8.92
CA SER A 180 -16.74 6.17 -8.71
C SER A 180 -16.53 5.35 -9.99
N THR A 181 -17.13 5.77 -11.11
CA THR A 181 -17.01 5.13 -12.43
C THR A 181 -15.76 5.57 -13.19
N LEU A 182 -15.06 6.60 -12.73
CA LEU A 182 -13.75 7.04 -13.23
C LEU A 182 -12.66 6.21 -12.57
N ARG A 183 -12.72 4.92 -12.88
CA ARG A 183 -11.77 3.89 -12.49
C ARG A 183 -11.38 3.08 -13.70
N TRP A 184 -10.14 2.60 -13.73
CA TRP A 184 -9.58 1.84 -14.83
C TRP A 184 -8.98 0.55 -14.32
N ILE A 185 -9.01 -0.48 -15.18
CA ILE A 185 -8.30 -1.74 -15.00
C ILE A 185 -7.56 -2.09 -16.30
N ALA A 186 -6.30 -2.49 -16.19
CA ALA A 186 -5.45 -2.86 -17.30
C ALA A 186 -4.66 -4.13 -16.99
N PHE A 187 -4.42 -4.93 -18.03
CA PHE A 187 -3.43 -6.00 -18.03
C PHE A 187 -2.27 -5.61 -18.93
N LEU A 188 -1.07 -5.57 -18.39
CA LEU A 188 0.15 -5.48 -19.19
C LEU A 188 0.72 -6.89 -19.36
N ASN A 189 0.76 -7.35 -20.61
CA ASN A 189 0.83 -8.76 -21.02
C ASN A 189 -0.44 -9.57 -20.70
N THR A 190 -0.46 -10.83 -21.13
CA THR A 190 -1.58 -11.75 -20.88
C THR A 190 -1.47 -12.34 -19.47
N PRO A 191 -2.55 -12.31 -18.67
CA PRO A 191 -2.59 -13.02 -17.39
C PRO A 191 -2.16 -14.48 -17.54
N SER A 192 -1.22 -14.91 -16.70
CA SER A 192 -0.59 -16.22 -16.82
C SER A 192 -0.04 -16.72 -15.49
N THR A 193 -0.12 -18.03 -15.27
CA THR A 193 0.54 -18.72 -14.15
C THR A 193 2.00 -19.09 -14.44
N THR A 194 2.48 -18.87 -15.67
CA THR A 194 3.85 -19.22 -16.08
C THR A 194 4.61 -18.05 -16.68
N GLY A 195 3.91 -17.10 -17.31
CA GLY A 195 4.48 -15.91 -17.91
C GLY A 195 4.34 -14.68 -17.02
N ALA A 196 5.14 -13.66 -17.31
CA ALA A 196 5.13 -12.42 -16.56
C ALA A 196 4.06 -11.44 -17.07
N TRP A 197 3.33 -10.82 -16.15
CA TRP A 197 2.28 -9.85 -16.45
C TRP A 197 2.08 -8.89 -15.28
N MET A 198 1.40 -7.76 -15.53
CA MET A 198 1.05 -6.79 -14.49
C MET A 198 -0.44 -6.48 -14.53
N LEU A 199 -1.04 -6.45 -13.34
CA LEU A 199 -2.35 -5.89 -13.10
C LEU A 199 -2.20 -4.43 -12.65
N GLN A 200 -2.86 -3.52 -13.35
CA GLN A 200 -2.99 -2.13 -12.92
C GLN A 200 -4.45 -1.79 -12.73
N PHE A 201 -4.79 -1.15 -11.62
CA PHE A 201 -6.11 -0.56 -11.44
C PHE A 201 -6.06 0.69 -10.56
N GLY A 202 -7.05 1.56 -10.73
CA GLY A 202 -7.11 2.81 -9.98
C GLY A 202 -7.86 3.92 -10.73
N GLY A 203 -7.59 5.17 -10.36
CA GLY A 203 -8.29 6.35 -10.86
C GLY A 203 -7.76 7.61 -10.20
N HIS A 204 -8.60 8.63 -10.09
CA HIS A 204 -8.33 9.72 -9.16
C HIS A 204 -8.27 9.13 -7.74
N HIS A 205 -7.29 9.56 -6.93
CA HIS A 205 -7.10 9.09 -5.55
C HIS A 205 -6.77 7.60 -5.32
N TYR A 206 -6.46 6.80 -6.35
CA TYR A 206 -6.06 5.41 -6.13
C TYR A 206 -5.19 4.88 -7.28
N ALA A 207 -4.12 4.16 -6.99
CA ALA A 207 -3.38 3.40 -7.98
C ALA A 207 -2.69 2.19 -7.36
N ALA A 208 -3.00 1.00 -7.87
CA ALA A 208 -2.32 -0.25 -7.52
C ALA A 208 -1.65 -0.84 -8.76
N ASN A 209 -0.40 -1.28 -8.59
CA ASN A 209 0.43 -1.85 -9.66
C ASN A 209 1.05 -3.14 -9.15
N ILE A 210 0.48 -4.27 -9.54
CA ILE A 210 0.89 -5.58 -9.03
C ILE A 210 1.46 -6.40 -10.18
N ALA A 211 2.70 -6.82 -10.04
CA ALA A 211 3.46 -7.58 -11.02
C ALA A 211 3.55 -9.05 -10.61
N PHE A 212 3.36 -9.92 -11.59
CA PHE A 212 3.36 -11.37 -11.42
C PHE A 212 4.34 -12.02 -12.40
N ASN A 213 4.97 -13.10 -11.97
CA ASN A 213 5.75 -13.97 -12.86
C ASN A 213 5.80 -15.39 -12.30
N ASN A 214 5.72 -16.39 -13.18
CA ASN A 214 5.76 -17.81 -12.82
C ASN A 214 4.80 -18.20 -11.68
N GLY A 215 3.61 -17.58 -11.65
CA GLY A 215 2.58 -17.88 -10.65
C GLY A 215 2.83 -17.27 -9.27
N HIS A 216 3.75 -16.30 -9.19
CA HIS A 216 4.12 -15.59 -7.97
C HIS A 216 3.96 -14.09 -8.13
N VAL A 217 3.70 -13.39 -7.02
CA VAL A 217 3.86 -11.94 -6.94
C VAL A 217 5.35 -11.61 -6.94
N ILE A 218 5.79 -10.70 -7.81
CA ILE A 218 7.18 -10.22 -7.92
C ILE A 218 7.32 -8.73 -7.59
N GLY A 219 6.21 -8.03 -7.41
CA GLY A 219 6.17 -6.62 -7.03
C GLY A 219 4.74 -6.17 -6.72
N ALA A 220 4.59 -5.40 -5.65
CA ALA A 220 3.30 -4.91 -5.15
C ALA A 220 3.11 -3.41 -5.33
N THR A 221 4.16 -2.72 -5.76
CA THR A 221 4.24 -1.27 -5.73
C THR A 221 4.58 -0.72 -7.12
N PRO A 222 4.27 0.56 -7.40
CA PRO A 222 3.72 1.57 -6.50
C PRO A 222 2.25 1.34 -6.15
N PHE A 223 1.94 1.65 -4.90
CA PHE A 223 0.60 1.67 -4.35
C PHE A 223 0.30 3.07 -3.79
N PHE A 224 -0.69 3.74 -4.33
CA PHE A 224 -1.05 5.12 -3.97
C PHE A 224 -2.51 5.19 -3.57
N MET A 225 -2.77 5.99 -2.53
CA MET A 225 -4.11 6.31 -2.09
C MET A 225 -4.23 7.79 -1.77
N GLY A 226 -5.40 8.35 -2.05
CA GLY A 226 -5.81 9.64 -1.56
C GLY A 226 -7.26 9.58 -1.09
N VAL A 227 -7.66 10.47 -0.21
CA VAL A 227 -9.06 10.59 0.15
C VAL A 227 -9.41 12.04 0.45
N GLU A 228 -10.46 12.51 -0.22
CA GLU A 228 -11.09 13.79 0.06
C GLU A 228 -12.61 13.60 0.16
N PRO A 229 -13.26 14.02 1.26
CA PRO A 229 -12.66 14.48 2.52
C PRO A 229 -12.07 13.31 3.35
N LYS A 230 -11.37 13.61 4.45
CA LYS A 230 -10.77 12.62 5.39
C LYS A 230 -11.78 11.60 5.94
N SER A 231 -13.04 12.00 6.03
CA SER A 231 -14.16 11.17 6.45
C SER A 231 -15.46 11.71 5.87
N PHE A 232 -16.40 10.84 5.53
CA PHE A 232 -17.67 11.21 4.93
C PHE A 232 -18.79 10.25 5.34
N SER A 233 -20.03 10.61 5.05
CA SER A 233 -21.17 9.70 5.19
C SER A 233 -21.82 9.44 3.84
N TRP A 234 -22.04 8.17 3.53
CA TRP A 234 -22.70 7.73 2.30
C TRP A 234 -23.77 6.71 2.65
N ASN A 235 -25.01 6.95 2.23
CA ASN A 235 -26.17 6.12 2.57
C ASN A 235 -26.29 5.80 4.08
N ALA A 236 -26.07 6.81 4.93
CA ALA A 236 -26.08 6.74 6.40
C ALA A 236 -24.96 5.88 7.06
N THR A 237 -24.01 5.36 6.29
CA THR A 237 -22.78 4.76 6.82
C THR A 237 -21.65 5.78 6.81
N ALA A 238 -20.88 5.84 7.90
CA ALA A 238 -19.68 6.69 8.00
C ALA A 238 -18.45 5.93 7.50
N TYR A 239 -17.60 6.61 6.73
CA TYR A 239 -16.36 6.09 6.17
C TYR A 239 -15.21 7.04 6.46
N ALA A 240 -14.04 6.48 6.73
CA ALA A 240 -12.80 7.22 6.92
C ALA A 240 -11.62 6.31 6.54
N PRO A 241 -11.46 6.00 5.23
CA PRO A 241 -10.64 4.87 4.81
C PRO A 241 -9.17 5.01 5.20
N LEU A 242 -8.58 6.21 5.12
CA LEU A 242 -7.17 6.45 5.53
C LEU A 242 -6.96 6.78 7.01
N ASN A 243 -7.93 6.48 7.90
CA ASN A 243 -7.76 6.83 9.31
C ASN A 243 -6.74 5.94 10.01
N ASP A 244 -6.70 4.66 9.67
CA ASP A 244 -5.86 3.69 10.36
C ASP A 244 -4.38 3.92 10.03
N GLU A 245 -4.01 4.20 8.77
CA GLU A 245 -2.66 4.65 8.38
C GLU A 245 -2.29 5.93 9.12
N ARG A 246 -3.20 6.90 9.13
CA ARG A 246 -2.95 8.22 9.74
C ARG A 246 -2.76 8.09 11.25
N ASP A 247 -3.58 7.31 11.92
CA ASP A 247 -3.51 7.09 13.37
C ASP A 247 -2.24 6.29 13.73
N ALA A 248 -1.89 5.24 12.97
CA ALA A 248 -0.66 4.49 13.18
C ALA A 248 0.61 5.35 12.98
N LEU A 249 0.64 6.20 11.94
CA LEU A 249 1.74 7.15 11.73
C LEU A 249 1.81 8.21 12.84
N ALA A 250 0.66 8.70 13.32
CA ALA A 250 0.58 9.67 14.40
C ALA A 250 1.06 9.08 15.73
N ASP A 251 0.68 7.84 16.04
CA ASP A 251 1.13 7.09 17.23
C ASP A 251 2.63 6.81 17.17
N MET A 252 3.14 6.39 16.01
CA MET A 252 4.57 6.23 15.75
C MET A 252 5.32 7.54 16.08
N LEU A 253 4.88 8.68 15.55
CA LEU A 253 5.53 9.96 15.82
C LEU A 253 5.39 10.42 17.28
N ALA A 254 4.23 10.22 17.88
CA ALA A 254 3.99 10.56 19.28
C ALA A 254 4.88 9.73 20.23
N SER A 255 5.24 8.51 19.85
CA SER A 255 6.15 7.67 20.64
C SER A 255 7.59 8.18 20.67
N LEU A 256 7.98 9.05 19.71
CA LEU A 256 9.33 9.61 19.65
C LEU A 256 9.53 10.65 20.75
N SER A 257 10.69 10.63 21.38
CA SER A 257 11.08 11.67 22.34
C SER A 257 11.24 13.03 21.64
N SER A 258 11.21 14.13 22.40
CA SER A 258 11.44 15.47 21.82
C SER A 258 12.78 15.58 21.08
N SER A 259 13.83 14.86 21.50
CA SER A 259 15.11 14.83 20.79
C SER A 259 15.04 14.01 19.50
N GLN A 260 14.37 12.85 19.51
CA GLN A 260 14.15 12.06 18.31
C GLN A 260 13.30 12.82 17.29
N LEU A 261 12.23 13.50 17.72
CA LEU A 261 11.42 14.38 16.87
C LEU A 261 12.28 15.51 16.28
N SER A 262 13.14 16.14 17.08
CA SER A 262 14.04 17.18 16.55
C SER A 262 14.97 16.65 15.45
N THR A 263 15.41 15.39 15.53
CA THR A 263 16.22 14.73 14.48
C THR A 263 15.38 14.29 13.29
N ALA A 264 14.15 13.83 13.52
CA ALA A 264 13.22 13.38 12.48
C ALA A 264 12.67 14.54 11.63
N LYS A 265 12.62 15.76 12.19
CA LYS A 265 11.99 16.90 11.54
C LYS A 265 12.79 17.38 10.32
N LEU A 266 12.14 17.40 9.17
CA LEU A 266 12.70 17.93 7.92
C LEU A 266 12.60 19.45 7.88
N SER A 267 13.60 20.09 7.26
CA SER A 267 13.62 21.53 7.02
C SER A 267 12.73 21.95 5.85
N THR A 268 12.57 21.05 4.87
CA THR A 268 11.76 21.27 3.67
C THR A 268 10.34 20.80 3.92
N THR A 269 9.36 21.63 3.60
CA THR A 269 7.94 21.27 3.61
C THR A 269 7.53 20.69 2.26
N PHE A 270 6.61 19.73 2.29
CA PHE A 270 6.06 19.09 1.10
C PHE A 270 4.60 19.50 0.93
N SER A 271 4.18 19.66 -0.33
CA SER A 271 2.78 19.89 -0.69
C SER A 271 2.08 18.62 -1.16
N ASP A 272 2.82 17.56 -1.49
CA ASP A 272 2.31 16.23 -1.85
C ASP A 272 3.38 15.16 -1.54
N CYS A 273 3.03 13.88 -1.69
CA CYS A 273 3.95 12.77 -1.82
C CYS A 273 4.93 13.02 -2.98
N THR A 274 6.17 12.58 -2.82
CA THR A 274 7.23 12.88 -3.79
C THR A 274 7.53 11.76 -4.78
N MET A 275 7.05 10.56 -4.48
CA MET A 275 7.29 9.37 -5.29
C MET A 275 6.04 8.91 -6.04
N VAL A 276 5.23 9.84 -6.54
CA VAL A 276 4.10 9.62 -7.45
C VAL A 276 4.46 9.99 -8.91
N PRO A 277 3.76 9.49 -9.95
CA PRO A 277 4.08 9.77 -11.34
C PRO A 277 3.72 11.20 -11.67
N GLY A 278 4.61 11.87 -12.41
CA GLY A 278 4.38 13.23 -12.89
C GLY A 278 4.66 14.33 -11.86
N GLU A 279 4.87 14.03 -10.57
CA GLU A 279 5.16 15.05 -9.55
C GLU A 279 6.50 14.87 -8.81
N THR A 280 7.05 16.03 -8.40
CA THR A 280 8.12 16.33 -7.41
C THR A 280 9.49 15.63 -7.43
N ASN A 281 9.72 14.55 -8.19
CA ASN A 281 11.10 14.07 -8.45
C ASN A 281 11.54 14.12 -9.92
N GLY A 282 11.07 15.12 -10.67
CA GLY A 282 11.48 15.33 -12.06
C GLY A 282 11.10 14.19 -13.02
N GLY A 283 10.14 13.35 -12.63
CA GLY A 283 9.62 12.25 -13.45
C GLY A 283 10.61 11.12 -13.73
N ASN A 284 11.77 11.09 -13.05
CA ASN A 284 12.79 10.07 -13.27
C ASN A 284 12.55 8.79 -12.44
N GLY A 285 11.64 8.85 -11.45
CA GLY A 285 11.24 7.69 -10.65
C GLY A 285 12.31 7.16 -9.70
N ASN A 286 13.42 7.88 -9.53
CA ASN A 286 14.52 7.50 -8.66
C ASN A 286 14.17 7.81 -7.22
N PHE A 287 14.51 6.95 -6.27
CA PHE A 287 14.39 7.32 -4.86
C PHE A 287 15.52 8.30 -4.48
N PRO A 288 15.32 9.18 -3.48
CA PRO A 288 16.41 9.97 -2.93
C PRO A 288 17.55 9.07 -2.43
N SER A 289 18.78 9.38 -2.84
CA SER A 289 19.96 8.58 -2.45
C SER A 289 20.34 8.73 -0.98
N THR A 290 19.87 9.80 -0.33
CA THR A 290 20.17 10.13 1.07
C THR A 290 18.93 9.92 1.91
N LYS A 291 19.01 9.00 2.87
CA LYS A 291 17.97 8.81 3.89
C LYS A 291 18.00 9.99 4.87
N LEU A 292 16.83 10.50 5.22
CA LEU A 292 16.67 11.67 6.08
C LEU A 292 15.87 11.31 7.33
N GLY A 293 16.03 12.09 8.39
CA GLY A 293 15.32 11.93 9.65
C GLY A 293 16.10 11.10 10.67
N VAL A 294 15.37 10.45 11.57
CA VAL A 294 15.94 9.67 12.67
C VAL A 294 16.01 8.19 12.29
N ALA A 295 17.15 7.55 12.56
CA ALA A 295 17.36 6.13 12.28
C ALA A 295 16.66 5.26 13.33
N CYS A 296 15.95 4.23 12.89
CA CYS A 296 15.23 3.30 13.75
C CYS A 296 16.17 2.42 14.58
N ASN A 297 17.45 2.25 14.22
CA ASN A 297 18.42 1.60 15.13
C ASN A 297 18.58 2.33 16.48
N THR A 298 18.21 3.62 16.55
CA THR A 298 18.18 4.40 17.81
C THR A 298 16.87 4.25 18.58
N PHE A 299 15.88 3.56 18.01
CA PHE A 299 14.56 3.38 18.60
C PHE A 299 14.56 2.25 19.62
N SER A 300 13.70 2.39 20.63
CA SER A 300 13.32 1.26 21.50
C SER A 300 12.55 0.19 20.70
N ALA A 301 12.44 -1.02 21.24
CA ALA A 301 11.65 -2.08 20.61
C ALA A 301 10.19 -1.64 20.34
N ALA A 302 9.53 -1.00 21.32
CA ALA A 302 8.16 -0.53 21.18
C ALA A 302 8.00 0.55 20.08
N GLN A 303 9.00 1.42 19.90
CA GLN A 303 9.00 2.40 18.82
C GLN A 303 9.17 1.73 17.44
N LYS A 304 10.02 0.69 17.33
CA LYS A 304 10.16 -0.10 16.09
C LYS A 304 8.86 -0.84 15.76
N ASP A 305 8.19 -1.39 16.77
CA ASP A 305 6.90 -2.06 16.59
C ASP A 305 5.85 -1.08 16.03
N LEU A 306 5.85 0.18 16.46
CA LEU A 306 4.95 1.22 15.91
C LEU A 306 5.30 1.61 14.46
N VAL A 307 6.58 1.63 14.08
CA VAL A 307 6.98 1.82 12.68
C VAL A 307 6.47 0.68 11.81
N LEU A 308 6.64 -0.57 12.27
CA LEU A 308 6.15 -1.74 11.56
C LEU A 308 4.62 -1.78 11.50
N ALA A 309 3.92 -1.36 12.56
CA ALA A 309 2.47 -1.23 12.56
C ALA A 309 1.99 -0.21 11.53
N ALA A 310 2.66 0.95 11.41
CA ALA A 310 2.33 1.93 10.38
C ALA A 310 2.57 1.39 8.95
N ILE A 311 3.64 0.62 8.73
CA ILE A 311 3.91 -0.02 7.42
C ILE A 311 2.88 -1.12 7.12
N GLN A 312 2.39 -1.83 8.13
CA GLN A 312 1.46 -2.95 7.98
C GLN A 312 0.13 -2.54 7.33
N HIS A 313 -0.37 -1.32 7.53
CA HIS A 313 -1.61 -0.87 6.88
C HIS A 313 -1.48 -0.88 5.35
N TYR A 314 -0.34 -0.44 4.81
CA TYR A 314 -0.08 -0.49 3.37
C TYR A 314 0.15 -1.92 2.84
N VAL A 315 0.94 -2.72 3.58
CA VAL A 315 1.28 -4.07 3.14
C VAL A 315 0.09 -5.02 3.31
N GLY A 316 -0.82 -4.72 4.25
CA GLY A 316 -2.03 -5.47 4.56
C GLY A 316 -3.07 -5.44 3.45
N ASP A 317 -2.99 -4.47 2.55
CA ASP A 317 -3.82 -4.40 1.34
C ASP A 317 -3.58 -5.54 0.35
N MET A 318 -2.45 -6.23 0.49
CA MET A 318 -2.12 -7.40 -0.31
C MET A 318 -2.80 -8.66 0.20
N ASP A 319 -2.74 -9.73 -0.59
CA ASP A 319 -3.05 -11.06 -0.06
C ASP A 319 -2.14 -11.39 1.14
N SER A 320 -2.69 -12.14 2.10
CA SER A 320 -2.01 -12.39 3.38
C SER A 320 -0.65 -13.08 3.27
N ALA A 321 -0.41 -13.89 2.23
CA ALA A 321 0.87 -14.59 2.08
C ALA A 321 1.95 -13.62 1.62
N THR A 322 1.64 -12.80 0.61
CA THR A 322 2.56 -11.76 0.16
C THR A 322 2.79 -10.71 1.25
N ALA A 323 1.73 -10.27 1.92
CA ALA A 323 1.83 -9.30 3.01
C ALA A 323 2.79 -9.78 4.12
N ALA A 324 2.66 -11.05 4.55
CA ALA A 324 3.52 -11.63 5.57
C ALA A 324 4.99 -11.70 5.12
N ALA A 325 5.26 -12.06 3.87
CA ALA A 325 6.62 -12.16 3.34
C ALA A 325 7.29 -10.77 3.23
N VAL A 326 6.57 -9.77 2.74
CA VAL A 326 7.05 -8.38 2.65
C VAL A 326 7.30 -7.80 4.05
N MET A 327 6.36 -7.98 4.99
CA MET A 327 6.53 -7.51 6.37
C MET A 327 7.72 -8.17 7.07
N GLN A 328 8.03 -9.43 6.77
CA GLN A 328 9.21 -10.09 7.31
C GLN A 328 10.50 -9.39 6.85
N VAL A 329 10.61 -9.04 5.55
CA VAL A 329 11.75 -8.29 5.02
C VAL A 329 11.88 -6.93 5.71
N TYR A 330 10.78 -6.18 5.82
CA TYR A 330 10.79 -4.86 6.47
C TYR A 330 11.12 -4.94 7.95
N THR A 331 10.71 -6.02 8.63
CA THR A 331 11.08 -6.28 10.03
C THR A 331 12.57 -6.56 10.18
N ASP A 332 13.14 -7.38 9.31
CA ASP A 332 14.57 -7.73 9.35
C ASP A 332 15.45 -6.51 9.03
N GLU A 333 14.94 -5.56 8.25
CA GLU A 333 15.62 -4.34 7.83
C GLU A 333 15.32 -3.12 8.71
N ILE A 334 14.52 -3.27 9.78
CA ILE A 334 14.00 -2.13 10.55
C ILE A 334 15.11 -1.23 11.08
N ASP A 335 16.27 -1.78 11.46
CA ASP A 335 17.40 -0.99 11.96
C ASP A 335 18.02 -0.05 10.91
N GLY A 336 17.88 -0.39 9.63
CA GLY A 336 18.30 0.45 8.50
C GLY A 336 17.25 1.46 8.04
N THR A 337 16.09 1.51 8.70
CA THR A 337 14.95 2.35 8.35
C THR A 337 15.00 3.71 9.03
N TYR A 338 14.56 4.75 8.34
CA TYR A 338 14.53 6.13 8.83
C TYR A 338 13.10 6.67 8.86
N VAL A 339 12.78 7.41 9.91
CA VAL A 339 11.51 8.15 10.03
C VAL A 339 11.80 9.64 9.94
N ALA A 340 11.08 10.32 9.06
CA ALA A 340 11.15 11.76 8.90
C ALA A 340 9.75 12.37 8.85
N TYR A 341 9.62 13.64 9.27
CA TYR A 341 8.33 14.32 9.22
C TYR A 341 8.44 15.84 9.06
N THR A 342 7.34 16.49 8.71
CA THR A 342 7.13 17.94 8.83
C THR A 342 5.87 18.22 9.65
N GLY A 343 5.84 19.37 10.30
CA GLY A 343 4.73 19.80 11.16
C GLY A 343 5.18 20.18 12.56
N ASN A 344 4.21 20.44 13.43
CA ASN A 344 4.41 20.96 14.79
C ASN A 344 3.85 20.05 15.88
N GLY A 345 3.71 18.75 15.58
CA GLY A 345 3.28 17.77 16.57
C GLY A 345 4.26 17.65 17.74
N THR A 346 3.74 17.15 18.87
CA THR A 346 4.42 17.09 20.17
C THR A 346 4.54 15.64 20.65
N SER A 347 5.70 15.30 21.19
CA SER A 347 5.96 13.99 21.83
C SER A 347 4.86 13.62 22.84
N GLY A 348 4.41 12.38 22.81
CA GLY A 348 3.34 11.85 23.66
C GLY A 348 1.92 12.28 23.28
N ASN A 349 1.72 13.02 22.18
CA ASN A 349 0.40 13.49 21.75
C ASN A 349 0.13 13.19 20.26
N ALA A 350 -0.40 12.00 19.97
CA ALA A 350 -0.73 11.56 18.60
C ALA A 350 -1.68 12.53 17.87
N ALA A 351 -2.68 13.07 18.58
CA ALA A 351 -3.66 14.00 18.01
C ALA A 351 -3.06 15.34 17.53
N SER A 352 -1.77 15.61 17.80
CA SER A 352 -1.06 16.79 17.30
C SER A 352 -0.33 16.59 15.97
N PHE A 353 -0.30 15.36 15.43
CA PHE A 353 0.35 15.03 14.16
C PHE A 353 -0.68 14.87 13.03
N LEU A 354 -0.27 15.21 11.80
CA LEU A 354 -1.07 15.02 10.58
C LEU A 354 -2.43 15.78 10.58
N VAL A 355 -2.49 16.92 11.28
CA VAL A 355 -3.71 17.72 11.48
C VAL A 355 -3.76 19.01 10.67
N SER A 356 -2.73 19.31 9.88
CA SER A 356 -2.66 20.56 9.12
C SER A 356 -2.02 20.37 7.76
N ASN A 357 -2.34 21.26 6.82
CA ASN A 357 -1.75 21.27 5.49
C ASN A 357 -0.21 21.29 5.56
N SER A 358 0.43 20.58 4.63
CA SER A 358 1.88 20.37 4.59
C SER A 358 2.48 19.65 5.79
N ASN A 359 1.65 19.02 6.64
CA ASN A 359 2.13 17.94 7.50
C ASN A 359 2.43 16.75 6.61
N TYR A 360 3.57 16.12 6.85
CA TYR A 360 4.07 15.06 6.01
C TYR A 360 4.88 14.08 6.85
N VAL A 361 4.85 12.81 6.49
CA VAL A 361 5.65 11.74 7.09
C VAL A 361 6.31 10.93 5.98
N ARG A 362 7.54 10.48 6.23
CA ARG A 362 8.27 9.55 5.39
C ARG A 362 8.87 8.43 6.24
N ILE A 363 8.68 7.20 5.79
CA ILE A 363 9.42 6.03 6.25
C ILE A 363 10.29 5.58 5.08
N ASP A 364 11.59 5.54 5.26
CA ASP A 364 12.56 5.21 4.20
C ASP A 364 13.60 4.22 4.72
N GLY A 365 13.47 2.96 4.32
CA GLY A 365 14.36 1.86 4.67
C GLY A 365 15.14 1.30 3.48
N PRO A 366 15.88 0.20 3.66
CA PRO A 366 16.62 -0.41 2.57
C PRO A 366 15.69 -0.88 1.43
N THR A 367 14.54 -1.46 1.77
CA THR A 367 13.49 -1.84 0.81
C THR A 367 12.21 -0.99 0.93
N VAL A 368 11.71 -0.70 2.13
CA VAL A 368 10.46 0.07 2.32
C VAL A 368 10.59 1.56 1.96
N TRP A 369 9.56 2.11 1.30
CA TRP A 369 9.32 3.54 1.17
C TRP A 369 7.85 3.86 1.39
N VAL A 370 7.52 4.70 2.37
CA VAL A 370 6.17 5.21 2.61
C VAL A 370 6.21 6.73 2.73
N GLU A 371 5.24 7.41 2.13
CA GLU A 371 4.98 8.83 2.38
C GLU A 371 3.51 9.05 2.68
N PHE A 372 3.22 9.97 3.60
CA PHE A 372 1.88 10.46 3.88
C PHE A 372 1.91 11.98 3.88
N SER A 373 0.98 12.63 3.18
CA SER A 373 0.91 14.09 3.02
C SER A 373 -0.49 14.60 3.29
N CYS A 374 -0.58 15.67 4.08
CA CYS A 374 -1.81 16.41 4.32
C CYS A 374 -1.89 17.62 3.37
N GLN A 375 -2.95 17.69 2.57
CA GLN A 375 -3.17 18.76 1.60
C GLN A 375 -4.46 19.52 1.90
N ASN A 376 -4.60 20.77 1.44
CA ASN A 376 -5.90 21.44 1.46
C ASN A 376 -6.88 20.75 0.50
N GLY A 377 -8.14 20.61 0.91
CA GLY A 377 -9.22 20.09 0.05
C GLY A 377 -9.37 20.90 -1.24
N VAL A 378 -9.53 20.19 -2.36
CA VAL A 378 -9.74 20.76 -3.70
C VAL A 378 -11.23 20.97 -3.95
N VAL A 379 -12.05 19.97 -3.66
CA VAL A 379 -13.52 20.00 -3.84
C VAL A 379 -14.19 20.42 -2.53
N ILE A 380 -13.81 19.80 -1.42
CA ILE A 380 -14.30 20.07 -0.08
C ILE A 380 -13.39 21.09 0.60
N SER A 381 -13.60 22.35 0.25
CA SER A 381 -12.80 23.47 0.77
C SER A 381 -12.88 23.65 2.30
N GLY A 382 -11.84 24.24 2.90
CA GLY A 382 -11.82 24.56 4.33
C GLY A 382 -11.41 23.41 5.26
N GLN A 383 -11.10 22.24 4.70
CA GLN A 383 -10.55 21.09 5.43
C GLN A 383 -9.30 20.59 4.71
N ILE A 384 -8.49 19.79 5.39
CA ILE A 384 -7.41 19.04 4.73
C ILE A 384 -7.93 17.71 4.18
N HIS A 385 -7.16 17.10 3.31
CA HIS A 385 -7.35 15.76 2.77
C HIS A 385 -5.98 15.04 2.75
N TYR A 386 -5.99 13.74 2.48
CA TYR A 386 -4.79 12.91 2.61
C TYR A 386 -4.38 12.33 1.28
N HIS A 387 -3.07 12.33 1.01
CA HIS A 387 -2.41 11.53 0.00
C HIS A 387 -1.36 10.66 0.67
N THR A 388 -1.19 9.44 0.20
CA THR A 388 -0.19 8.51 0.71
C THR A 388 0.31 7.60 -0.40
N VAL A 389 1.58 7.22 -0.34
CA VAL A 389 2.18 6.27 -1.30
C VAL A 389 3.08 5.28 -0.57
N TRP A 390 2.95 4.00 -0.93
CA TRP A 390 3.88 2.94 -0.59
C TRP A 390 4.61 2.46 -1.83
N ARG A 391 5.94 2.35 -1.72
CA ARG A 391 6.84 1.80 -2.72
C ARG A 391 7.89 0.89 -2.09
N ASP A 392 8.44 0.01 -2.91
CA ASP A 392 9.53 -0.87 -2.54
C ASP A 392 10.76 -0.59 -3.42
N HIS A 393 11.88 -0.16 -2.83
CA HIS A 393 13.12 0.16 -3.56
C HIS A 393 13.63 -1.00 -4.42
N SER A 394 13.34 -2.25 -4.05
CA SER A 394 13.90 -3.45 -4.68
C SER A 394 12.92 -4.20 -5.57
N HIS A 395 11.61 -3.92 -5.49
CA HIS A 395 10.57 -4.67 -6.21
C HIS A 395 9.55 -3.77 -6.93
N ASP A 396 9.80 -2.47 -7.01
CA ASP A 396 8.89 -1.53 -7.66
C ASP A 396 8.62 -1.89 -9.12
N TYR A 397 7.36 -1.86 -9.53
CA TYR A 397 6.87 -2.33 -10.83
C TYR A 397 7.26 -3.79 -11.16
N GLY A 398 7.62 -4.60 -10.15
CA GLY A 398 8.21 -5.94 -10.34
C GLY A 398 9.55 -5.91 -11.06
N LEU A 399 10.27 -4.76 -10.99
CA LEU A 399 11.46 -4.40 -11.76
C LEU A 399 11.41 -4.91 -13.20
N ASP A 400 10.50 -4.33 -13.96
CA ASP A 400 10.29 -4.62 -15.39
C ASP A 400 9.93 -6.08 -15.68
N LEU A 401 9.14 -6.67 -14.79
CA LEU A 401 8.65 -8.05 -14.84
C LEU A 401 9.73 -9.13 -14.75
N THR A 402 10.91 -8.76 -14.25
CA THR A 402 12.07 -9.66 -14.11
C THR A 402 12.49 -9.88 -12.67
N GLY A 403 11.84 -9.20 -11.71
CA GLY A 403 12.11 -9.33 -10.29
C GLY A 403 11.91 -10.76 -9.76
N PRO A 404 12.58 -11.10 -8.64
CA PRO A 404 12.32 -12.35 -7.94
C PRO A 404 10.92 -12.34 -7.31
N ALA A 405 10.41 -13.53 -6.99
CA ALA A 405 9.17 -13.67 -6.23
C ALA A 405 9.33 -13.10 -4.82
N ILE A 406 8.35 -12.32 -4.37
CA ILE A 406 8.28 -11.68 -3.05
C ILE A 406 7.33 -12.39 -2.09
N ASP A 407 6.45 -13.24 -2.63
CA ASP A 407 5.46 -14.03 -1.89
C ASP A 407 5.99 -15.40 -1.45
N VAL A 408 7.23 -15.71 -1.83
CA VAL A 408 7.98 -16.85 -1.33
C VAL A 408 8.87 -16.37 -0.21
N THR A 409 8.70 -16.92 0.99
CA THR A 409 9.78 -16.91 1.97
C THR A 409 10.93 -17.65 1.32
N SER A 410 11.89 -16.94 0.77
CA SER A 410 13.05 -17.54 0.14
C SER A 410 13.81 -18.34 1.21
N SER A 411 13.50 -19.62 1.34
CA SER A 411 14.47 -20.58 1.81
C SER A 411 15.51 -20.72 0.69
N THR A 412 16.31 -19.67 0.49
CA THR A 412 17.69 -19.93 0.08
C THR A 412 18.19 -20.97 1.09
N GLY A 413 18.75 -22.09 0.63
CA GLY A 413 19.03 -23.27 1.47
C GLY A 413 19.99 -23.06 2.65
N VAL A 414 20.23 -21.83 3.08
CA VAL A 414 20.74 -21.47 4.39
C VAL A 414 19.53 -21.29 5.31
N ALA A 415 19.28 -22.27 6.17
CA ALA A 415 18.34 -22.09 7.27
C ALA A 415 18.74 -20.83 8.08
N GLN A 416 17.93 -19.77 7.98
CA GLN A 416 17.93 -18.70 8.98
C GLN A 416 17.68 -19.36 10.35
N PRO A 417 18.32 -18.89 11.43
CA PRO A 417 18.10 -19.46 12.75
C PRO A 417 16.61 -19.29 13.11
N GLU A 418 15.88 -20.40 13.12
CA GLU A 418 14.47 -20.43 13.50
C GLU A 418 14.30 -19.69 14.83
N ARG A 419 13.48 -18.63 14.86
CA ARG A 419 13.18 -17.86 16.06
C ARG A 419 12.64 -18.82 17.12
N THR A 420 13.48 -19.13 18.09
CA THR A 420 13.20 -20.12 19.13
C THR A 420 12.37 -19.47 20.23
N ILE A 421 11.12 -19.87 20.37
CA ILE A 421 10.26 -19.43 21.47
C ILE A 421 10.39 -20.45 22.62
N PRO A 422 10.78 -20.05 23.84
CA PRO A 422 10.90 -20.99 24.96
C PRO A 422 9.53 -21.53 25.37
N LEU A 423 9.48 -22.83 25.68
CA LEU A 423 8.26 -23.54 26.05
C LEU A 423 8.36 -24.11 27.47
N THR A 424 7.28 -24.02 28.26
CA THR A 424 7.20 -24.62 29.59
C THR A 424 6.63 -26.04 29.53
N VAL A 425 7.37 -26.99 30.09
CA VAL A 425 7.04 -28.42 30.09
C VAL A 425 6.83 -28.88 31.52
N PHE A 426 5.71 -29.55 31.81
CA PHE A 426 5.39 -30.02 33.15
C PHE A 426 4.80 -31.45 33.13
N PRO A 427 5.18 -32.35 34.04
CA PRO A 427 6.26 -32.20 35.01
C PRO A 427 7.64 -32.21 34.33
N ASN A 428 8.64 -31.58 34.96
CA ASN A 428 10.03 -31.68 34.55
C ASN A 428 10.92 -31.56 35.80
N PRO A 429 11.62 -32.63 36.23
CA PRO A 429 11.77 -33.94 35.56
C PRO A 429 10.48 -34.78 35.50
N ALA A 430 10.42 -35.76 34.59
CA ALA A 430 9.23 -36.61 34.36
C ALA A 430 9.56 -38.11 34.22
N THR A 431 8.61 -38.94 34.68
CA THR A 431 8.68 -40.40 34.59
C THR A 431 7.82 -41.02 33.49
N GLY A 432 6.97 -40.23 32.83
CA GLY A 432 5.95 -40.70 31.88
C GLY A 432 5.41 -39.57 31.02
N THR A 433 4.12 -39.27 31.09
CA THR A 433 3.49 -38.18 30.33
C THR A 433 3.95 -36.80 30.80
N ILE A 434 4.14 -35.90 29.85
CA ILE A 434 4.39 -34.47 30.04
C ILE A 434 3.34 -33.64 29.30
N SER A 435 3.03 -32.47 29.82
CA SER A 435 2.18 -31.47 29.19
C SER A 435 3.04 -30.34 28.64
N ILE A 436 2.89 -30.08 27.34
CA ILE A 436 3.53 -29.02 26.57
C ILE A 436 2.51 -27.88 26.46
N ASN A 437 2.74 -26.76 27.14
CA ASN A 437 1.86 -25.60 27.06
C ASN A 437 2.37 -24.62 26.00
N LEU A 438 1.53 -24.34 25.01
CA LEU A 438 1.81 -23.39 23.93
C LEU A 438 1.13 -22.04 24.23
N PRO A 439 1.75 -20.91 23.83
CA PRO A 439 1.13 -19.58 23.95
C PRO A 439 -0.02 -19.38 22.93
N VAL A 440 -0.24 -20.36 22.06
CA VAL A 440 -1.24 -20.37 20.99
C VAL A 440 -2.00 -21.69 21.03
N THR A 441 -3.21 -21.73 20.44
CA THR A 441 -3.91 -23.00 20.20
C THR A 441 -3.38 -23.61 18.91
N ALA A 442 -2.49 -24.60 19.02
CA ALA A 442 -1.91 -25.22 17.85
C ALA A 442 -2.97 -25.87 16.94
N LYS A 443 -2.78 -25.70 15.64
CA LYS A 443 -3.50 -26.42 14.59
C LYS A 443 -2.48 -27.16 13.73
N ASP A 444 -2.62 -28.48 13.63
CA ASP A 444 -1.75 -29.34 12.83
C ASP A 444 -0.25 -29.27 13.19
N ALA A 445 0.07 -29.18 14.49
CA ALA A 445 1.45 -29.05 14.95
C ALA A 445 2.23 -30.36 14.84
N THR A 446 3.55 -30.22 14.67
CA THR A 446 4.52 -31.32 14.73
C THR A 446 5.38 -31.19 15.98
N VAL A 447 5.39 -32.21 16.85
CA VAL A 447 6.31 -32.30 18.00
C VAL A 447 7.45 -33.26 17.64
N THR A 448 8.69 -32.80 17.83
CA THR A 448 9.90 -33.61 17.67
C THR A 448 10.65 -33.67 19.01
N VAL A 449 10.95 -34.88 19.48
CA VAL A 449 11.76 -35.10 20.68
C VAL A 449 13.17 -35.45 20.26
N ILE A 450 14.14 -34.65 20.71
CA ILE A 450 15.55 -34.75 20.31
C ILE A 450 16.37 -35.08 21.55
N ASN A 451 17.20 -36.11 21.49
CA ASN A 451 18.15 -36.42 22.56
C ASN A 451 19.18 -35.29 22.66
N SER A 452 19.28 -34.63 23.82
CA SER A 452 20.11 -33.43 23.95
C SER A 452 21.61 -33.72 23.90
N ALA A 453 22.04 -34.96 24.16
CA ALA A 453 23.44 -35.36 24.14
C ALA A 453 23.91 -35.74 22.73
N THR A 454 23.03 -36.37 21.93
CA THR A 454 23.39 -36.88 20.60
C THR A 454 22.84 -36.06 19.45
N GLY A 455 21.87 -35.17 19.69
CA GLY A 455 21.16 -34.43 18.65
C GLY A 455 20.21 -35.29 17.81
N GLN A 456 20.06 -36.57 18.15
CA GLN A 456 19.21 -37.49 17.40
C GLN A 456 17.72 -37.26 17.69
N ALA A 457 16.91 -37.10 16.63
CA ALA A 457 15.46 -37.15 16.75
C ALA A 457 15.02 -38.56 17.15
N MET A 458 14.41 -38.67 18.32
CA MET A 458 13.96 -39.94 18.91
C MET A 458 12.54 -40.28 18.49
N ILE A 459 11.67 -39.26 18.48
CA ILE A 459 10.25 -39.41 18.14
C ILE A 459 9.81 -38.13 17.42
N GLN A 460 9.00 -38.29 16.37
CA GLN A 460 8.31 -37.19 15.70
C GLN A 460 6.82 -37.54 15.58
N THR A 461 5.96 -36.60 15.93
CA THR A 461 4.51 -36.78 15.95
C THR A 461 3.85 -35.60 15.26
N HIS A 462 2.94 -35.88 14.34
CA HIS A 462 2.26 -34.89 13.48
C HIS A 462 0.77 -34.77 13.86
N HIS A 463 0.09 -33.76 13.30
CA HIS A 463 -1.35 -33.57 13.42
C HIS A 463 -1.85 -33.33 14.85
N LEU A 464 -1.03 -32.65 15.66
CA LEU A 464 -1.38 -32.31 17.04
C LEU A 464 -2.13 -30.98 17.11
N ASN A 465 -3.21 -30.95 17.89
CA ASN A 465 -4.09 -29.78 18.01
C ASN A 465 -4.33 -29.45 19.48
N GLY A 466 -4.43 -28.16 19.82
CA GLY A 466 -4.74 -27.68 21.17
C GLY A 466 -3.68 -26.73 21.76
N ALA A 467 -4.06 -25.99 22.80
CA ALA A 467 -3.16 -25.10 23.53
C ALA A 467 -2.23 -25.86 24.51
N THR A 468 -2.65 -27.05 24.93
CA THR A 468 -1.86 -27.97 25.75
C THR A 468 -1.78 -29.31 25.01
N ILE A 469 -0.57 -29.83 24.82
CA ILE A 469 -0.32 -31.12 24.18
C ILE A 469 0.26 -32.06 25.24
N ASP A 470 -0.48 -33.11 25.59
CA ASP A 470 0.03 -34.20 26.42
C ASP A 470 0.86 -35.17 25.56
N TYR A 471 2.06 -35.47 26.01
CA TYR A 471 3.05 -36.24 25.27
C TYR A 471 3.68 -37.31 26.16
N ASP A 472 3.61 -38.58 25.76
CA ASP A 472 4.19 -39.68 26.53
C ASP A 472 5.68 -39.86 26.21
N ILE A 473 6.55 -39.63 27.20
CA ILE A 473 7.99 -39.89 27.09
C ILE A 473 8.42 -41.17 27.83
N SER A 474 7.49 -41.99 28.32
CA SER A 474 7.77 -43.18 29.14
C SER A 474 8.72 -44.17 28.49
N ARG A 475 8.68 -44.28 27.16
CA ARG A 475 9.49 -45.20 26.34
C ARG A 475 10.89 -44.68 26.00
N LEU A 476 11.19 -43.41 26.31
CA LEU A 476 12.52 -42.85 26.10
C LEU A 476 13.48 -43.36 27.18
N PRO A 477 14.77 -43.61 26.82
CA PRO A 477 15.81 -43.82 27.81
C PRO A 477 15.88 -42.68 28.85
N LYS A 478 16.45 -42.96 30.02
CA LYS A 478 16.72 -41.90 31.01
C LYS A 478 17.73 -40.92 30.43
N GLY A 479 17.45 -39.62 30.52
CA GLY A 479 18.28 -38.60 29.89
C GLY A 479 17.59 -37.25 29.71
N ALA A 480 18.30 -36.29 29.13
CA ALA A 480 17.77 -34.97 28.80
C ALA A 480 17.36 -34.91 27.32
N TYR A 481 16.24 -34.25 27.07
CA TYR A 481 15.63 -34.12 25.76
C TYR A 481 15.23 -32.68 25.46
N ILE A 482 15.35 -32.31 24.20
CA ILE A 482 14.82 -31.07 23.63
C ILE A 482 13.49 -31.41 22.95
N LEU A 483 12.44 -30.66 23.28
CA LEU A 483 11.15 -30.73 22.61
C LEU A 483 11.08 -29.59 21.62
N LYS A 484 10.93 -29.89 20.33
CA LYS A 484 10.73 -28.92 19.27
C LYS A 484 9.30 -29.03 18.77
N VAL A 485 8.49 -28.00 18.94
CA VAL A 485 7.13 -27.93 18.41
C VAL A 485 7.12 -26.97 17.23
N ARG A 486 6.65 -27.43 16.07
CA ARG A 486 6.44 -26.58 14.88
C ARG A 486 4.95 -26.42 14.65
N GLU A 487 4.51 -25.16 14.52
CA GLU A 487 3.12 -24.80 14.26
C GLU A 487 3.10 -23.54 13.39
N ALA A 488 2.33 -23.57 12.29
CA ALA A 488 2.04 -22.42 11.40
C ALA A 488 3.21 -21.42 11.15
N GLY A 489 4.44 -21.91 10.98
CA GLY A 489 5.64 -21.09 10.71
C GLY A 489 6.48 -20.73 11.94
N ALA A 490 6.01 -20.98 13.17
CA ALA A 490 6.75 -20.80 14.41
C ALA A 490 7.39 -22.11 14.91
N VAL A 491 8.49 -21.97 15.65
CA VAL A 491 9.18 -23.07 16.33
C VAL A 491 9.34 -22.76 17.81
N TYR A 492 8.77 -23.63 18.63
CA TYR A 492 8.87 -23.57 20.09
C TYR A 492 9.84 -24.64 20.58
N ILE A 493 10.69 -24.28 21.55
CA ILE A 493 11.67 -25.20 22.13
C ILE A 493 11.53 -25.26 23.65
N GLY A 494 11.32 -26.46 24.16
CA GLY A 494 11.35 -26.79 25.58
C GLY A 494 12.44 -27.81 25.89
N LYS A 495 12.78 -27.96 27.18
CA LYS A 495 13.66 -29.04 27.64
C LYS A 495 12.93 -29.89 28.68
N VAL A 496 13.17 -31.19 28.67
CA VAL A 496 12.66 -32.13 29.67
C VAL A 496 13.75 -33.13 30.09
N SER A 497 13.79 -33.46 31.37
CA SER A 497 14.61 -34.54 31.91
C SER A 497 13.73 -35.77 32.19
N ARG A 498 14.02 -36.88 31.51
CA ARG A 498 13.39 -38.19 31.71
C ARG A 498 14.15 -38.95 32.80
N GLN A 499 13.45 -39.31 33.89
CA GLN A 499 14.03 -40.00 35.05
C GLN A 499 13.73 -41.49 35.16
#